data_AF-A0A428XY52-F1
#
_entry.id   AF-A0A428XY52-F1
#
_cell.length_a   1.000
_cell.length_b   1.000
_cell.length_c   1.000
_cell.angle_alpha   90.00
_cell.angle_beta   90.00
_cell.angle_gamma   90.00
#
_symmetry.space_group_name_H-M   'P 1'
#
loop_
_entity.id
_entity.type
_entity.pdbx_description
1 polymer ?
#
loop_
_entity_poly.entity_id
_entity_poly.type
_entity_poly.pdbx_seq_one_letter_code
_entity_poly.pdbx_strand_id
1 'polypeptide(L)'
;MSNSDLLVLTCHYWKEFEMPTYLEGLLAPVADEIEAVDLPVSGELPAELVGRYFRNGPNPLPGQDPGHWFGGEGMIHGVRIRDGRAEWYRNRWVKTTRLAGAEYLTDAGLDRAAVNANTNVIRHAGKIFALVESGFPYEMTPELDTVGVCDFGGRLTTAMTAHPKEDPVTGDLHFFGYGFTPPYLTYHRLDKSGELVESRDIDVPGPTMMHDFSITENHVIWLDLPLVFEFERVGNGMPYVWSDSYGARIGVMPTGGDVQWFDVDPCYVFHVGNAYEDQGRIVLDAVRYARDKFADLWGEISGAPNPAASAGGSGLYRWILDPASGKVVEELRDDRDIEFPSFNEEHLGRPSKFLYTVTDSAVVKYDTGSGRSEVNELGKNPGEAEFVRKQDAETEDDGWLMSIVTEHDGSGSELLVLDAQTLEFTASIRLPRRVPSGFHGNWLPDA
;
A
#
# COMPACT_ATOMS: atom_id res chain seq x y z
N MET A 1 -32.82 48.70 -29.53
CA MET A 1 -32.81 47.28 -29.11
C MET A 1 -33.30 47.26 -27.68
N SER A 2 -34.39 46.55 -27.43
CA SER A 2 -35.18 46.57 -26.19
C SER A 2 -34.59 45.67 -25.10
N ASN A 3 -35.02 45.88 -23.85
CA ASN A 3 -34.75 45.06 -22.65
C ASN A 3 -35.10 43.55 -22.78
N SER A 4 -35.49 43.08 -23.95
CA SER A 4 -35.71 41.67 -24.30
C SER A 4 -34.45 40.93 -24.73
N ASP A 5 -33.39 41.64 -25.12
CA ASP A 5 -32.13 41.02 -25.60
C ASP A 5 -31.13 40.74 -24.48
N LEU A 6 -31.42 41.17 -23.24
CA LEU A 6 -30.63 40.87 -22.04
C LEU A 6 -31.05 39.57 -21.33
N LEU A 7 -32.17 38.95 -21.72
CA LEU A 7 -32.72 37.75 -21.08
C LEU A 7 -32.36 36.44 -21.79
N VAL A 8 -31.62 36.50 -22.91
CA VAL A 8 -31.18 35.32 -23.68
C VAL A 8 -29.66 35.07 -23.55
N LEU A 9 -28.95 35.86 -22.73
CA LEU A 9 -27.50 35.79 -22.54
C LEU A 9 -27.04 35.37 -21.13
N THR A 10 -27.95 34.87 -20.29
CA THR A 10 -27.62 34.40 -18.92
C THR A 10 -28.03 32.96 -18.64
N CYS A 11 -28.30 32.18 -19.67
CA CYS A 11 -28.50 30.74 -19.56
C CYS A 11 -27.60 30.13 -20.61
N HIS A 12 -26.38 29.70 -20.24
CA HIS A 12 -25.45 28.77 -20.92
C HIS A 12 -24.07 28.99 -20.26
N TYR A 13 -23.49 27.91 -19.72
CA TYR A 13 -22.28 27.82 -18.88
C TYR A 13 -22.48 27.92 -17.36
N TRP A 14 -23.37 27.09 -16.83
CA TRP A 14 -22.95 26.29 -15.68
C TRP A 14 -22.34 25.02 -16.27
N LYS A 15 -21.01 24.95 -16.35
CA LYS A 15 -20.36 23.64 -16.35
C LYS A 15 -20.67 23.11 -14.95
N GLU A 16 -21.57 22.16 -14.82
CA GLU A 16 -21.54 21.28 -13.66
C GLU A 16 -20.09 20.75 -13.64
N PHE A 17 -19.32 21.15 -12.63
CA PHE A 17 -18.03 20.53 -12.40
C PHE A 17 -18.38 19.10 -11.98
N GLU A 18 -18.28 18.19 -12.95
CA GLU A 18 -18.36 16.76 -12.69
C GLU A 18 -17.27 16.46 -11.66
N MET A 19 -17.69 15.91 -10.52
CA MET A 19 -16.77 15.59 -9.43
C MET A 19 -15.77 14.54 -9.95
N PRO A 20 -14.46 14.68 -9.63
CA PRO A 20 -13.49 13.67 -10.02
C PRO A 20 -13.87 12.28 -9.50
N THR A 21 -13.65 11.23 -10.29
CA THR A 21 -13.96 9.84 -9.94
C THR A 21 -13.34 9.40 -8.61
N TYR A 22 -12.13 9.88 -8.30
CA TYR A 22 -11.44 9.61 -7.03
C TYR A 22 -12.05 10.31 -5.79
N LEU A 23 -13.14 11.06 -5.94
CA LEU A 23 -13.92 11.65 -4.86
C LEU A 23 -15.37 11.11 -4.80
N GLU A 24 -15.69 10.08 -5.59
CA GLU A 24 -17.03 9.50 -5.71
C GLU A 24 -17.07 8.01 -5.33
N GLY A 25 -18.28 7.47 -5.13
CA GLY A 25 -18.52 6.03 -4.94
C GLY A 25 -17.69 5.40 -3.82
N LEU A 26 -16.94 4.36 -4.16
CA LEU A 26 -16.03 3.66 -3.23
C LEU A 26 -14.88 4.54 -2.75
N LEU A 27 -14.43 5.48 -3.57
CA LEU A 27 -13.29 6.37 -3.30
C LEU A 27 -13.70 7.64 -2.54
N ALA A 28 -15.00 7.94 -2.48
CA ALA A 28 -15.50 9.14 -1.79
C ALA A 28 -14.99 9.22 -0.36
N PRO A 29 -14.50 10.38 0.12
CA PRO A 29 -14.04 10.53 1.50
C PRO A 29 -15.20 10.47 2.50
N VAL A 30 -14.88 10.17 3.75
CA VAL A 30 -15.77 10.43 4.89
C VAL A 30 -15.47 11.78 5.51
N ALA A 31 -16.52 12.46 5.99
CA ALA A 31 -16.45 13.85 6.39
C ALA A 31 -16.11 14.08 7.88
N ASP A 32 -16.03 13.01 8.67
CA ASP A 32 -15.96 13.10 10.13
C ASP A 32 -15.17 11.97 10.78
N GLU A 33 -14.60 12.27 11.96
CA GLU A 33 -14.04 11.29 12.89
C GLU A 33 -15.13 10.83 13.85
N ILE A 34 -15.25 9.52 14.06
CA ILE A 34 -16.19 8.94 15.00
C ILE A 34 -15.51 7.90 15.89
N GLU A 35 -16.19 7.58 16.98
CA GLU A 35 -15.86 6.45 17.84
C GLU A 35 -17.13 5.67 18.12
N ALA A 36 -17.04 4.35 18.08
CA ALA A 36 -18.08 3.45 18.53
C ALA A 36 -17.47 2.33 19.35
N VAL A 37 -18.21 1.85 20.34
CA VAL A 37 -17.83 0.73 21.20
C VAL A 37 -18.83 -0.40 21.04
N ASP A 38 -18.43 -1.61 21.41
CA ASP A 38 -19.27 -2.82 21.38
C ASP A 38 -19.91 -3.06 20.00
N LEU A 39 -19.05 -3.23 18.99
CA LEU A 39 -19.50 -3.32 17.60
C LEU A 39 -20.27 -4.63 17.34
N PRO A 40 -21.31 -4.61 16.49
CA PRO A 40 -22.05 -5.81 16.13
C PRO A 40 -21.18 -6.81 15.38
N VAL A 41 -21.19 -8.06 15.85
CA VAL A 41 -20.47 -9.19 15.24
C VAL A 41 -21.48 -10.18 14.66
N SER A 42 -21.23 -10.64 13.45
CA SER A 42 -21.88 -11.80 12.84
C SER A 42 -20.90 -12.96 12.78
N GLY A 43 -21.35 -14.21 12.99
CA GLY A 43 -20.44 -15.35 13.14
C GLY A 43 -19.80 -15.41 14.52
N GLU A 44 -18.60 -16.00 14.62
CA GLU A 44 -17.87 -16.15 15.87
C GLU A 44 -16.43 -15.64 15.68
N LEU A 45 -16.09 -14.52 16.33
CA LEU A 45 -14.71 -14.02 16.33
C LEU A 45 -13.84 -14.96 17.18
N PRO A 46 -12.74 -15.50 16.62
CA PRO A 46 -11.79 -16.30 17.40
C PRO A 46 -11.31 -15.54 18.64
N ALA A 47 -11.37 -16.20 19.80
CA ALA A 47 -11.00 -15.57 21.08
C ALA A 47 -9.51 -15.19 21.16
N GLU A 48 -8.65 -15.87 20.39
CA GLU A 48 -7.21 -15.63 20.30
C GLU A 48 -6.83 -14.40 19.48
N LEU A 49 -7.76 -13.81 18.73
CA LEU A 49 -7.55 -12.52 18.06
C LEU A 49 -7.58 -11.40 19.10
N VAL A 50 -6.42 -11.12 19.70
CA VAL A 50 -6.23 -10.06 20.69
C VAL A 50 -5.26 -9.01 20.14
N GLY A 51 -5.82 -8.00 19.50
CA GLY A 51 -5.03 -6.94 18.87
C GLY A 51 -5.89 -5.87 18.22
N ARG A 52 -5.32 -5.17 17.26
CA ARG A 52 -5.98 -4.10 16.50
C ARG A 52 -5.73 -4.31 15.02
N TYR A 53 -6.79 -4.25 14.22
CA TYR A 53 -6.66 -4.12 12.77
C TYR A 53 -6.69 -2.64 12.42
N PHE A 54 -5.62 -2.12 11.82
CA PHE A 54 -5.54 -0.73 11.36
C PHE A 54 -5.39 -0.70 9.85
N ARG A 55 -6.12 0.19 9.17
CA ARG A 55 -6.01 0.40 7.72
C ARG A 55 -5.95 1.88 7.38
N ASN A 56 -4.97 2.25 6.56
CA ASN A 56 -4.69 3.64 6.17
C ASN A 56 -5.11 3.91 4.72
N GLY A 57 -5.32 5.18 4.38
CA GLY A 57 -5.57 5.61 3.01
C GLY A 57 -5.90 7.09 2.91
N PRO A 58 -6.12 7.57 1.68
CA PRO A 58 -6.39 8.96 1.42
C PRO A 58 -7.83 9.28 1.79
N ASN A 59 -8.03 10.33 2.58
CA ASN A 59 -9.32 10.86 2.93
C ASN A 59 -9.24 12.40 3.00
N PRO A 60 -9.35 13.09 1.84
CA PRO A 60 -9.37 14.55 1.79
C PRO A 60 -10.37 15.15 2.78
N LEU A 61 -10.06 16.32 3.33
CA LEU A 61 -11.03 17.04 4.16
C LEU A 61 -12.26 17.45 3.32
N PRO A 62 -13.43 17.63 3.94
CA PRO A 62 -14.64 18.04 3.23
C PRO A 62 -14.42 19.26 2.33
N GLY A 63 -14.74 19.11 1.04
CA GLY A 63 -14.62 20.18 0.04
C GLY A 63 -13.22 20.39 -0.53
N GLN A 64 -12.23 19.56 -0.16
CA GLN A 64 -10.92 19.58 -0.79
C GLN A 64 -10.86 18.64 -1.99
N ASP A 65 -10.15 19.09 -3.03
CA ASP A 65 -9.75 18.29 -4.17
C ASP A 65 -8.21 18.19 -4.19
N PRO A 66 -7.63 17.01 -3.90
CA PRO A 66 -6.19 16.83 -3.90
C PRO A 66 -5.58 16.73 -5.32
N GLY A 67 -6.39 16.69 -6.38
CA GLY A 67 -5.94 16.56 -7.77
C GLY A 67 -5.51 15.14 -8.19
N HIS A 68 -5.45 14.20 -7.25
CA HIS A 68 -5.10 12.79 -7.46
C HIS A 68 -5.58 11.96 -6.26
N TRP A 69 -5.99 10.70 -6.47
CA TRP A 69 -6.47 9.83 -5.38
C TRP A 69 -5.47 9.74 -4.21
N PHE A 70 -4.19 9.55 -4.52
CA PHE A 70 -3.10 9.45 -3.53
C PHE A 70 -2.81 10.76 -2.77
N GLY A 71 -3.34 11.90 -3.22
CA GLY A 71 -3.02 13.21 -2.64
C GLY A 71 -3.85 13.61 -1.42
N GLY A 72 -4.81 12.78 -1.00
CA GLY A 72 -5.65 13.04 0.18
C GLY A 72 -4.92 12.85 1.50
N GLU A 73 -5.36 13.53 2.56
CA GLU A 73 -4.78 13.39 3.90
C GLU A 73 -4.99 11.98 4.46
N GLY A 74 -4.05 11.46 5.26
CA GLY A 74 -4.14 10.12 5.81
C GLY A 74 -5.25 10.00 6.85
N MET A 75 -6.13 9.01 6.68
CA MET A 75 -7.09 8.61 7.71
C MET A 75 -6.92 7.12 8.01
N ILE A 76 -6.67 6.83 9.28
CA ILE A 76 -6.59 5.45 9.77
C ILE A 76 -7.96 5.04 10.31
N HIS A 77 -8.45 3.92 9.82
CA HIS A 77 -9.59 3.20 10.37
C HIS A 77 -9.07 2.05 11.22
N GLY A 78 -9.43 2.03 12.51
CA GLY A 78 -8.98 1.02 13.46
C GLY A 78 -10.14 0.26 14.10
N VAL A 79 -9.95 -1.04 14.26
CA VAL A 79 -10.85 -1.95 14.98
C VAL A 79 -10.06 -2.70 16.05
N ARG A 80 -10.52 -2.64 17.29
CA ARG A 80 -9.93 -3.40 18.41
C ARG A 80 -10.71 -4.68 18.64
N ILE A 81 -10.02 -5.82 18.64
CA ILE A 81 -10.62 -7.14 18.89
C ILE A 81 -9.96 -7.78 20.11
N ARG A 82 -10.76 -8.29 21.04
CA ARG A 82 -10.28 -9.06 22.20
C ARG A 82 -11.38 -9.98 22.73
N ASP A 83 -11.01 -11.19 23.14
CA ASP A 83 -11.89 -12.17 23.78
C ASP A 83 -13.19 -12.42 22.99
N GLY A 84 -13.08 -12.53 21.66
CA GLY A 84 -14.21 -12.75 20.75
C GLY A 84 -15.16 -11.54 20.61
N ARG A 85 -14.74 -10.35 21.04
CA ARG A 85 -15.51 -9.11 20.90
C ARG A 85 -14.76 -8.07 20.07
N ALA A 86 -15.49 -7.29 19.29
CA ALA A 86 -15.01 -6.08 18.66
C ALA A 86 -15.28 -4.88 19.58
N GLU A 87 -14.28 -4.50 20.37
CA GLU A 87 -14.44 -3.56 21.49
C GLU A 87 -14.69 -2.13 21.04
N TRP A 88 -13.99 -1.69 19.99
CA TRP A 88 -14.19 -0.36 19.43
C TRP A 88 -13.81 -0.25 17.95
N TYR A 89 -14.44 0.73 17.30
CA TYR A 89 -14.02 1.30 16.02
C TYR A 89 -13.68 2.77 16.21
N ARG A 90 -12.61 3.22 15.55
CA ARG A 90 -12.23 4.64 15.45
C ARG A 90 -11.74 4.94 14.04
N ASN A 91 -12.07 6.10 13.53
CA ASN A 91 -11.36 6.69 12.39
C ASN A 91 -10.77 8.04 12.79
N ARG A 92 -9.50 8.26 12.48
CA ARG A 92 -8.78 9.51 12.81
C ARG A 92 -7.94 9.95 11.62
N TRP A 93 -7.96 11.24 11.32
CA TRP A 93 -6.92 11.83 10.49
C TRP A 93 -5.59 11.77 11.22
N VAL A 94 -4.53 11.42 10.49
CA VAL A 94 -3.17 11.61 10.99
C VAL A 94 -2.92 13.12 11.08
N LYS A 95 -2.63 13.62 12.28
CA LYS A 95 -2.46 15.06 12.54
C LYS A 95 -1.08 15.53 12.08
N THR A 96 -0.87 15.52 10.77
CA THR A 96 0.39 15.92 10.14
C THR A 96 0.58 17.43 10.17
N THR A 97 1.83 17.89 10.03
CA THR A 97 2.11 19.32 9.87
C THR A 97 1.50 19.86 8.57
N ARG A 98 1.39 19.02 7.52
CA ARG A 98 0.67 19.34 6.28
C ARG A 98 -0.81 19.63 6.54
N LEU A 99 -1.48 18.76 7.30
CA LEU A 99 -2.87 18.97 7.71
C LEU A 99 -3.04 20.29 8.49
N ALA A 100 -2.01 20.68 9.25
CA ALA A 100 -1.94 21.97 9.94
C ALA A 100 -1.53 23.17 9.05
N GLY A 101 -1.30 22.95 7.75
CA GLY A 101 -1.02 23.99 6.75
C GLY A 101 0.45 24.16 6.36
N ALA A 102 1.35 23.27 6.79
CA ALA A 102 2.74 23.31 6.33
C ALA A 102 2.84 22.87 4.84
N GLU A 103 3.76 23.49 4.10
CA GLU A 103 4.00 23.18 2.69
C GLU A 103 5.20 22.24 2.55
N TYR A 104 5.06 21.20 1.71
CA TYR A 104 6.13 20.25 1.44
C TYR A 104 7.35 20.89 0.75
N LEU A 105 7.12 21.83 -0.16
CA LEU A 105 8.18 22.56 -0.86
C LEU A 105 8.21 24.00 -0.36
N THR A 106 9.32 24.38 0.26
CA THR A 106 9.54 25.73 0.80
C THR A 106 10.76 26.38 0.15
N ASP A 107 10.96 27.69 0.39
CA ASP A 107 12.18 28.40 0.00
C ASP A 107 13.46 27.78 0.60
N ALA A 108 13.34 27.05 1.71
CA ALA A 108 14.45 26.37 2.38
C ALA A 108 14.69 24.93 1.86
N GLY A 109 13.87 24.43 0.94
CA GLY A 109 13.91 23.07 0.43
C GLY A 109 12.70 22.24 0.84
N LEU A 110 12.87 20.91 0.84
CA LEU A 110 11.81 19.96 1.17
C LEU A 110 11.60 19.84 2.68
N ASP A 111 10.38 20.07 3.13
CA ASP A 111 9.94 19.73 4.48
C ASP A 111 9.31 18.32 4.48
N ARG A 112 10.12 17.31 4.83
CA ARG A 112 9.71 15.91 4.88
C ARG A 112 8.73 15.59 6.02
N ALA A 113 8.48 16.53 6.94
CA ALA A 113 7.39 16.42 7.89
C ALA A 113 6.04 16.78 7.26
N ALA A 114 6.01 17.69 6.28
CA ALA A 114 4.81 18.22 5.66
C ALA A 114 4.24 17.28 4.58
N VAL A 115 3.85 16.08 4.99
CA VAL A 115 3.29 15.02 4.14
C VAL A 115 1.94 14.50 4.64
N ASN A 116 1.28 13.70 3.82
CA ASN A 116 -0.09 13.21 4.07
C ASN A 116 -0.18 12.02 5.04
N ALA A 117 0.88 11.20 5.14
CA ALA A 117 0.95 9.98 5.95
C ALA A 117 -0.22 9.00 5.72
N ASN A 118 -0.55 8.72 4.46
CA ASN A 118 -1.80 8.05 4.05
C ASN A 118 -1.62 6.64 3.48
N THR A 119 -0.41 6.13 3.28
CA THR A 119 -0.19 4.90 2.51
C THR A 119 -0.31 3.64 3.35
N ASN A 120 0.46 3.55 4.44
CA ASN A 120 0.50 2.34 5.27
C ASN A 120 0.48 2.70 6.76
N VAL A 121 0.20 1.72 7.61
CA VAL A 121 0.29 1.80 9.08
C VAL A 121 0.90 0.51 9.62
N ILE A 122 2.12 0.58 10.16
CA ILE A 122 2.87 -0.59 10.63
C ILE A 122 3.19 -0.48 12.12
N ARG A 123 3.66 -1.57 12.71
CA ARG A 123 4.29 -1.57 14.02
C ARG A 123 5.73 -2.04 13.90
N HIS A 124 6.67 -1.33 14.54
CA HIS A 124 8.05 -1.75 14.67
C HIS A 124 8.60 -1.30 16.02
N ALA A 125 9.40 -2.13 16.69
CA ALA A 125 10.06 -1.79 17.96
C ALA A 125 9.13 -1.15 19.01
N GLY A 126 7.88 -1.63 19.10
CA GLY A 126 6.89 -1.13 20.07
C GLY A 126 6.18 0.17 19.68
N LYS A 127 6.52 0.77 18.53
CA LYS A 127 5.90 1.99 18.00
C LYS A 127 5.00 1.67 16.81
N ILE A 128 4.00 2.52 16.57
CA ILE A 128 3.12 2.42 15.40
C ILE A 128 3.42 3.61 14.50
N PHE A 129 3.60 3.37 13.20
CA PHE A 129 3.95 4.42 12.24
C PHE A 129 2.93 4.49 11.11
N ALA A 130 2.40 5.69 10.86
CA ALA A 130 1.70 6.02 9.63
C ALA A 130 2.72 6.49 8.58
N LEU A 131 2.67 5.91 7.39
CA LEU A 131 3.71 6.06 6.36
C LEU A 131 3.15 6.67 5.07
N VAL A 132 4.00 7.41 4.36
CA VAL A 132 3.83 7.80 2.96
C VAL A 132 5.22 7.96 2.36
N GLU A 133 5.41 7.49 1.12
CA GLU A 133 6.71 7.39 0.45
C GLU A 133 7.43 8.72 0.18
N SER A 134 6.77 9.86 0.45
CA SER A 134 7.30 11.21 0.21
C SER A 134 7.94 11.88 1.43
N GLY A 135 7.84 11.30 2.63
CA GLY A 135 8.29 11.98 3.85
C GLY A 135 8.68 11.08 5.00
N PHE A 136 8.76 11.69 6.18
CA PHE A 136 9.06 10.99 7.43
C PHE A 136 7.82 10.26 7.97
N PRO A 137 8.01 9.13 8.69
CA PRO A 137 6.91 8.45 9.36
C PRO A 137 6.31 9.32 10.47
N TYR A 138 5.01 9.14 10.71
CA TYR A 138 4.31 9.73 11.86
C TYR A 138 4.02 8.65 12.91
N GLU A 139 4.54 8.83 14.12
CA GLU A 139 4.27 7.96 15.25
C GLU A 139 2.81 8.13 15.72
N MET A 140 2.14 7.01 15.94
CA MET A 140 0.75 6.89 16.36
C MET A 140 0.66 6.11 17.68
N THR A 141 -0.36 6.42 18.46
CA THR A 141 -0.74 5.60 19.63
C THR A 141 -1.62 4.42 19.21
N PRO A 142 -1.74 3.38 20.06
CA PRO A 142 -2.69 2.29 19.86
C PRO A 142 -4.18 2.73 19.87
N GLU A 143 -4.46 3.98 20.24
CA GLU A 143 -5.79 4.59 20.25
C GLU A 143 -6.04 5.51 19.04
N LEU A 144 -5.10 5.58 18.08
CA LEU A 144 -5.09 6.42 16.88
C LEU A 144 -4.84 7.91 17.10
N ASP A 145 -4.37 8.32 18.28
CA ASP A 145 -3.82 9.67 18.44
C ASP A 145 -2.44 9.78 17.77
N THR A 146 -2.19 10.87 17.06
CA THR A 146 -0.87 11.19 16.50
C THR A 146 0.07 11.71 17.58
N VAL A 147 1.22 11.06 17.74
CA VAL A 147 2.31 11.48 18.63
C VAL A 147 3.16 12.55 17.94
N GLY A 148 3.52 12.35 16.67
CA GLY A 148 4.27 13.32 15.87
C GLY A 148 5.21 12.67 14.85
N VAL A 149 5.98 13.50 14.16
CA VAL A 149 6.98 13.07 13.17
C VAL A 149 8.11 12.30 13.85
N CYS A 150 8.61 11.25 13.20
CA CYS A 150 9.77 10.48 13.66
C CYS A 150 10.88 10.47 12.58
N ASP A 151 12.00 11.13 12.87
CA ASP A 151 13.21 11.13 12.04
C ASP A 151 14.34 10.26 12.64
N PHE A 152 13.97 9.40 13.60
CA PHE A 152 14.87 8.51 14.33
C PHE A 152 16.03 9.25 15.02
N GLY A 153 15.72 10.39 15.65
CA GLY A 153 16.71 11.22 16.37
C GLY A 153 17.58 12.03 15.42
N GLY A 154 17.01 12.49 14.31
CA GLY A 154 17.69 13.23 13.24
C GLY A 154 18.61 12.38 12.36
N ARG A 155 18.54 11.04 12.47
CA ARG A 155 19.39 10.14 11.67
C ARG A 155 18.81 9.85 10.28
N LEU A 156 17.49 9.90 10.12
CA LEU A 156 16.85 9.76 8.82
C LEU A 156 16.80 11.11 8.10
N THR A 157 17.43 11.18 6.93
CA THR A 157 17.54 12.41 6.12
C THR A 157 16.80 12.35 4.78
N THR A 158 16.21 11.21 4.45
CA THR A 158 15.44 10.93 3.23
C THR A 158 13.97 10.70 3.58
N ALA A 159 13.10 10.53 2.57
CA ALA A 159 11.78 9.96 2.81
C ALA A 159 11.92 8.50 3.29
N MET A 160 10.83 7.94 3.84
CA MET A 160 10.72 6.53 4.20
C MET A 160 9.62 5.91 3.34
N THR A 161 9.93 4.80 2.66
CA THR A 161 8.94 4.00 1.93
C THR A 161 7.76 3.63 2.83
N ALA A 162 6.59 3.50 2.24
CA ALA A 162 5.41 2.96 2.91
C ALA A 162 5.43 1.43 3.03
N HIS A 163 6.42 0.76 2.42
CA HIS A 163 6.53 -0.69 2.36
C HIS A 163 7.82 -1.23 3.00
N PRO A 164 8.11 -0.91 4.27
CA PRO A 164 9.25 -1.50 4.95
C PRO A 164 9.03 -3.01 5.15
N LYS A 165 10.12 -3.78 5.28
CA LYS A 165 10.11 -5.23 5.45
C LYS A 165 10.81 -5.59 6.76
N GLU A 166 10.08 -6.17 7.71
CA GLU A 166 10.66 -6.65 8.98
C GLU A 166 11.14 -8.09 8.81
N ASP A 167 12.44 -8.35 8.91
CA ASP A 167 12.96 -9.71 8.80
C ASP A 167 12.52 -10.54 10.02
N PRO A 168 11.72 -11.61 9.85
CA PRO A 168 11.15 -12.36 10.97
C PRO A 168 12.20 -13.10 11.82
N VAL A 169 13.45 -13.21 11.36
CA VAL A 169 14.54 -13.86 12.13
C VAL A 169 15.35 -12.85 12.94
N THR A 170 15.72 -11.72 12.36
CA THR A 170 16.54 -10.71 13.05
C THR A 170 15.71 -9.71 13.84
N GLY A 171 14.48 -9.45 13.38
CA GLY A 171 13.61 -8.36 13.82
C GLY A 171 14.09 -7.00 13.29
N ASP A 172 15.01 -6.94 12.33
CA ASP A 172 15.44 -5.70 11.72
C ASP A 172 14.40 -5.22 10.70
N LEU A 173 14.12 -3.91 10.68
CA LEU A 173 13.23 -3.29 9.70
C LEU A 173 14.06 -2.71 8.56
N HIS A 174 13.95 -3.33 7.39
CA HIS A 174 14.56 -2.87 6.16
C HIS A 174 13.63 -1.87 5.47
N PHE A 175 14.16 -0.76 4.99
CA PHE A 175 13.38 0.24 4.27
C PHE A 175 14.28 1.08 3.37
N PHE A 176 13.70 2.01 2.63
CA PHE A 176 14.45 2.91 1.78
C PHE A 176 13.78 4.28 1.71
N GLY A 177 14.53 5.26 1.21
CA GLY A 177 14.02 6.54 0.75
C GLY A 177 14.43 6.77 -0.69
N TYR A 178 13.49 7.20 -1.52
CA TYR A 178 13.81 7.70 -2.86
C TYR A 178 13.53 9.20 -2.96
N GLY A 179 14.08 9.84 -3.99
CA GLY A 179 13.91 11.27 -4.21
C GLY A 179 14.13 11.69 -5.65
N PHE A 180 13.88 12.97 -5.93
CA PHE A 180 14.01 13.53 -7.29
C PHE A 180 15.34 14.24 -7.56
N THR A 181 16.27 14.23 -6.59
CA THR A 181 17.65 14.70 -6.74
C THR A 181 18.62 13.65 -6.21
N PRO A 182 19.86 13.54 -6.73
CA PRO A 182 20.85 12.62 -6.19
C PRO A 182 21.17 12.85 -4.70
N PRO A 183 21.41 11.78 -3.90
CA PRO A 183 21.18 10.38 -4.25
C PRO A 183 19.68 10.09 -4.46
N TYR A 184 19.35 9.43 -5.57
CA TYR A 184 17.94 9.17 -5.92
C TYR A 184 17.32 8.05 -5.09
N LEU A 185 18.14 7.14 -4.54
CA LEU A 185 17.72 6.00 -3.73
C LEU A 185 18.71 5.78 -2.60
N THR A 186 18.21 5.59 -1.38
CA THR A 186 19.00 5.30 -0.19
C THR A 186 18.34 4.16 0.58
N TYR A 187 19.08 3.09 0.81
CA TYR A 187 18.69 1.98 1.66
C TYR A 187 18.90 2.34 3.14
N HIS A 188 18.03 1.84 4.00
CA HIS A 188 18.08 2.00 5.44
C HIS A 188 17.74 0.70 6.18
N ARG A 189 18.27 0.57 7.40
CA ARG A 189 17.90 -0.52 8.31
C ARG A 189 17.77 -0.01 9.74
N LEU A 190 16.59 -0.20 10.34
CA LEU A 190 16.45 -0.14 11.78
C LEU A 190 16.79 -1.50 12.37
N ASP A 191 17.46 -1.54 13.50
CA ASP A 191 17.51 -2.76 14.28
C ASP A 191 16.16 -3.03 14.97
N LYS A 192 16.00 -4.22 15.56
CA LYS A 192 14.82 -4.60 16.35
C LYS A 192 14.47 -3.70 17.53
N SER A 193 15.38 -2.83 17.97
CA SER A 193 15.13 -1.84 19.02
C SER A 193 14.64 -0.50 18.47
N GLY A 194 14.60 -0.36 17.14
CA GLY A 194 14.15 0.84 16.45
C GLY A 194 15.26 1.86 16.20
N GLU A 195 16.53 1.49 16.38
CA GLU A 195 17.66 2.37 16.10
C GLU A 195 18.05 2.28 14.62
N LEU A 196 18.19 3.42 13.94
CA LEU A 196 18.74 3.46 12.58
C LEU A 196 20.23 3.13 12.63
N VAL A 197 20.58 1.93 12.15
CA VAL A 197 21.93 1.34 12.21
C VAL A 197 22.67 1.35 10.88
N GLU A 198 21.95 1.51 9.77
CA GLU A 198 22.54 1.55 8.43
C GLU A 198 21.79 2.52 7.52
N SER A 199 22.55 3.28 6.74
CA SER A 199 22.06 4.09 5.62
C SER A 199 23.09 4.01 4.50
N ARG A 200 22.65 3.70 3.28
CA ARG A 200 23.54 3.50 2.13
C ARG A 200 22.89 3.93 0.84
N ASP A 201 23.57 4.78 0.08
CA ASP A 201 23.16 5.19 -1.26
C ASP A 201 23.17 4.00 -2.23
N ILE A 202 22.14 3.93 -3.07
CA ILE A 202 22.00 2.92 -4.12
C ILE A 202 22.05 3.62 -5.48
N ASP A 203 22.94 3.18 -6.35
CA ASP A 203 23.14 3.81 -7.66
C ASP A 203 22.03 3.43 -8.65
N VAL A 204 21.24 4.43 -9.03
CA VAL A 204 20.18 4.34 -10.05
C VAL A 204 20.30 5.53 -11.01
N PRO A 205 19.96 5.36 -12.30
CA PRO A 205 20.25 6.37 -13.33
C PRO A 205 19.36 7.61 -13.22
N GLY A 206 18.23 7.53 -12.51
CA GLY A 206 17.33 8.66 -12.37
C GLY A 206 16.30 8.54 -11.25
N PRO A 207 15.44 9.55 -11.13
CA PRO A 207 14.42 9.63 -10.09
C PRO A 207 13.15 8.88 -10.51
N THR A 208 13.05 7.60 -10.16
CA THR A 208 11.84 6.80 -10.38
C THR A 208 10.95 6.74 -9.14
N MET A 209 9.66 6.49 -9.31
CA MET A 209 8.77 6.08 -8.23
C MET A 209 9.05 4.61 -7.92
N MET A 210 9.92 4.41 -6.93
CA MET A 210 10.16 3.09 -6.35
C MET A 210 9.17 2.89 -5.21
N HIS A 211 8.06 2.21 -5.49
CA HIS A 211 6.96 2.07 -4.53
C HIS A 211 7.28 1.01 -3.46
N ASP A 212 7.58 -0.21 -3.91
CA ASP A 212 7.89 -1.36 -3.05
C ASP A 212 9.27 -1.95 -3.39
N PHE A 213 9.73 -2.85 -2.53
CA PHE A 213 10.96 -3.61 -2.65
C PHE A 213 10.79 -4.95 -1.91
N SER A 214 11.83 -5.76 -1.82
CA SER A 214 11.76 -6.96 -0.98
C SER A 214 13.11 -7.30 -0.37
N ILE A 215 13.09 -8.28 0.53
CA ILE A 215 14.30 -8.88 1.09
C ILE A 215 14.26 -10.37 0.83
N THR A 216 15.42 -11.01 0.83
CA THR A 216 15.60 -12.45 1.04
C THR A 216 16.41 -12.67 2.31
N GLU A 217 16.69 -13.91 2.68
CA GLU A 217 17.56 -14.21 3.82
C GLU A 217 18.91 -13.46 3.76
N ASN A 218 19.50 -13.25 2.58
CA ASN A 218 20.81 -12.63 2.43
C ASN A 218 20.85 -11.38 1.54
N HIS A 219 19.75 -11.02 0.87
CA HIS A 219 19.73 -9.96 -0.14
C HIS A 219 18.59 -8.95 0.07
N VAL A 220 18.76 -7.77 -0.50
CA VAL A 220 17.70 -6.79 -0.75
C VAL A 220 17.41 -6.74 -2.24
N ILE A 221 16.14 -6.72 -2.60
CA ILE A 221 15.64 -6.77 -3.98
C ILE A 221 15.04 -5.42 -4.35
N TRP A 222 15.54 -4.81 -5.42
CA TRP A 222 15.16 -3.47 -5.88
C TRP A 222 14.37 -3.51 -7.19
N LEU A 223 13.38 -2.64 -7.31
CA LEU A 223 12.53 -2.51 -8.50
C LEU A 223 12.76 -1.15 -9.17
N ASP A 224 13.75 -1.05 -10.06
CA ASP A 224 14.04 0.19 -10.81
C ASP A 224 13.27 0.17 -12.13
N LEU A 225 12.05 0.71 -12.08
CA LEU A 225 11.02 0.61 -13.11
C LEU A 225 10.74 1.98 -13.79
N PRO A 226 10.19 2.02 -15.01
CA PRO A 226 10.17 3.20 -15.87
C PRO A 226 9.14 4.27 -15.50
N LEU A 227 8.78 4.44 -14.23
CA LEU A 227 7.89 5.52 -13.77
C LEU A 227 8.73 6.68 -13.23
N VAL A 228 9.07 7.64 -14.09
CA VAL A 228 10.09 8.67 -13.85
C VAL A 228 9.45 9.98 -13.39
N PHE A 229 10.12 10.68 -12.48
CA PHE A 229 9.73 12.00 -12.01
C PHE A 229 9.93 13.08 -13.10
N GLU A 230 8.91 13.93 -13.31
CA GLU A 230 8.96 15.09 -14.20
C GLU A 230 8.63 16.39 -13.44
N PHE A 231 9.64 17.24 -13.24
CA PHE A 231 9.49 18.49 -12.47
C PHE A 231 8.42 19.44 -13.04
N GLU A 232 8.25 19.48 -14.37
CA GLU A 232 7.26 20.35 -15.04
C GLU A 232 5.81 20.03 -14.67
N ARG A 233 5.56 18.84 -14.09
CA ARG A 233 4.23 18.39 -13.65
C ARG A 233 3.91 18.72 -12.20
N VAL A 234 4.88 19.20 -11.42
CA VAL A 234 4.64 19.60 -10.02
C VAL A 234 3.55 20.66 -9.97
N GLY A 235 2.52 20.41 -9.15
CA GLY A 235 1.33 21.26 -9.04
C GLY A 235 0.24 20.99 -10.09
N ASN A 236 0.46 20.07 -11.04
CA ASN A 236 -0.47 19.66 -12.08
C ASN A 236 -0.74 18.14 -12.02
N GLY A 237 -1.11 17.64 -10.84
CA GLY A 237 -1.32 16.20 -10.57
C GLY A 237 -0.06 15.50 -10.04
N MET A 238 -0.03 14.17 -10.17
CA MET A 238 1.11 13.34 -9.74
C MET A 238 2.30 13.53 -10.69
N PRO A 239 3.50 13.93 -10.22
CA PRO A 239 4.63 14.31 -11.07
C PRO A 239 5.45 13.11 -11.56
N TYR A 240 4.79 11.99 -11.86
CA TYR A 240 5.42 10.75 -12.32
C TYR A 240 4.78 10.25 -13.60
N VAL A 241 5.63 9.87 -14.57
CA VAL A 241 5.22 9.49 -15.92
C VAL A 241 6.01 8.30 -16.40
N TRP A 242 5.34 7.42 -17.13
CA TRP A 242 6.00 6.32 -17.81
C TRP A 242 7.02 6.81 -18.84
N SER A 243 8.25 6.29 -18.80
CA SER A 243 9.32 6.57 -19.74
C SER A 243 9.74 5.32 -20.52
N ASP A 244 9.39 5.27 -21.80
CA ASP A 244 9.77 4.16 -22.69
C ASP A 244 11.29 4.06 -22.92
N SER A 245 12.03 5.12 -22.60
CA SER A 245 13.48 5.19 -22.77
C SER A 245 14.28 4.88 -21.50
N TYR A 246 13.64 4.80 -20.32
CA TYR A 246 14.36 4.60 -19.05
C TYR A 246 14.85 3.14 -18.88
N GLY A 247 14.07 2.18 -19.41
CA GLY A 247 14.31 0.75 -19.21
C GLY A 247 13.65 0.22 -17.92
N ALA A 248 13.82 -1.07 -17.66
CA ALA A 248 13.35 -1.70 -16.42
C ALA A 248 14.37 -2.75 -15.97
N ARG A 249 14.68 -2.77 -14.67
CA ARG A 249 15.64 -3.71 -14.12
C ARG A 249 15.34 -4.06 -12.67
N ILE A 250 15.67 -5.30 -12.30
CA ILE A 250 15.57 -5.79 -10.93
C ILE A 250 16.99 -5.86 -10.36
N GLY A 251 17.19 -5.27 -9.18
CA GLY A 251 18.48 -5.25 -8.49
C GLY A 251 18.53 -6.29 -7.40
N VAL A 252 19.61 -7.07 -7.32
CA VAL A 252 19.90 -7.99 -6.22
C VAL A 252 21.11 -7.46 -5.46
N MET A 253 20.90 -7.02 -4.23
CA MET A 253 21.94 -6.47 -3.37
C MET A 253 22.24 -7.43 -2.21
N PRO A 254 23.40 -8.11 -2.18
CA PRO A 254 23.78 -8.89 -1.01
C PRO A 254 24.03 -7.97 0.19
N THR A 255 23.78 -8.49 1.38
CA THR A 255 24.06 -7.77 2.63
C THR A 255 25.53 -7.33 2.66
N GLY A 256 25.76 -6.01 2.67
CA GLY A 256 27.11 -5.41 2.68
C GLY A 256 27.86 -5.41 1.35
N GLY A 257 27.25 -5.81 0.23
CA GLY A 257 27.87 -5.79 -1.11
C GLY A 257 27.14 -4.87 -2.11
N ASP A 258 27.62 -4.81 -3.35
CA ASP A 258 27.06 -3.93 -4.39
C ASP A 258 25.87 -4.58 -5.12
N VAL A 259 24.98 -3.75 -5.68
CA VAL A 259 23.82 -4.22 -6.43
C VAL A 259 24.24 -4.85 -7.76
N GLN A 260 23.75 -6.06 -8.03
CA GLN A 260 23.75 -6.67 -9.36
C GLN A 260 22.40 -6.41 -10.03
N TRP A 261 22.40 -5.74 -11.19
CA TRP A 261 21.20 -5.42 -11.94
C TRP A 261 20.91 -6.44 -13.05
N PHE A 262 19.62 -6.77 -13.22
CA PHE A 262 19.11 -7.66 -14.26
C PHE A 262 18.08 -6.91 -15.09
N ASP A 263 18.33 -6.76 -16.38
CA ASP A 263 17.38 -6.15 -17.30
C ASP A 263 16.13 -7.04 -17.44
N VAL A 264 14.94 -6.44 -17.38
CA VAL A 264 13.65 -7.12 -17.56
C VAL A 264 12.79 -6.37 -18.57
N ASP A 265 11.73 -7.02 -19.05
CA ASP A 265 10.77 -6.36 -19.93
C ASP A 265 10.07 -5.21 -19.19
N PRO A 266 9.91 -4.02 -19.81
CA PRO A 266 9.27 -2.87 -19.17
C PRO A 266 7.88 -3.18 -18.61
N CYS A 267 7.74 -2.99 -17.30
CA CYS A 267 6.53 -3.21 -16.53
C CYS A 267 6.49 -2.24 -15.34
N TYR A 268 5.36 -2.20 -14.63
CA TYR A 268 5.30 -1.61 -13.30
C TYR A 268 4.85 -2.63 -12.28
N VAL A 269 5.36 -2.52 -11.06
CA VAL A 269 4.97 -3.33 -9.91
C VAL A 269 4.69 -2.36 -8.78
N PHE A 270 3.44 -2.34 -8.32
CA PHE A 270 3.13 -1.68 -7.06
C PHE A 270 3.58 -2.58 -5.92
N HIS A 271 3.01 -3.78 -5.79
CA HIS A 271 3.28 -4.64 -4.62
C HIS A 271 3.99 -5.94 -4.94
N VAL A 272 4.95 -6.26 -4.07
CA VAL A 272 5.63 -7.54 -4.03
C VAL A 272 4.88 -8.50 -3.11
N GLY A 273 4.66 -9.73 -3.58
CA GLY A 273 4.18 -10.82 -2.73
C GLY A 273 5.27 -11.31 -1.81
N ASN A 274 6.31 -11.96 -2.33
CA ASN A 274 7.47 -12.35 -1.53
C ASN A 274 8.70 -12.52 -2.42
N ALA A 275 9.89 -12.49 -1.81
CA ALA A 275 11.13 -12.88 -2.46
C ALA A 275 11.89 -13.89 -1.59
N TYR A 276 12.58 -14.85 -2.20
CA TYR A 276 13.36 -15.83 -1.46
C TYR A 276 14.50 -16.43 -2.29
N GLU A 277 15.40 -17.13 -1.62
CA GLU A 277 16.52 -17.83 -2.23
C GLU A 277 16.18 -19.31 -2.49
N ASP A 278 16.41 -19.80 -3.71
CA ASP A 278 16.35 -21.22 -4.06
C ASP A 278 17.59 -21.63 -4.86
N GLN A 279 18.42 -22.48 -4.25
CA GLN A 279 19.65 -23.02 -4.88
C GLN A 279 20.56 -21.93 -5.46
N GLY A 280 20.72 -20.81 -4.75
CA GLY A 280 21.55 -19.68 -5.15
C GLY A 280 20.92 -18.74 -6.18
N ARG A 281 19.65 -18.97 -6.55
CA ARG A 281 18.83 -18.06 -7.37
C ARG A 281 17.88 -17.27 -6.48
N ILE A 282 17.46 -16.10 -6.93
CA ILE A 282 16.39 -15.31 -6.30
C ILE A 282 15.09 -15.63 -7.02
N VAL A 283 14.05 -15.95 -6.26
CA VAL A 283 12.67 -16.04 -6.74
C VAL A 283 11.92 -14.83 -6.19
N LEU A 284 11.21 -14.10 -7.05
CA LEU A 284 10.40 -12.94 -6.71
C LEU A 284 9.01 -13.12 -7.28
N ASP A 285 7.99 -13.16 -6.41
CA ASP A 285 6.59 -13.10 -6.80
C ASP A 285 6.04 -11.69 -6.59
N ALA A 286 5.46 -11.08 -7.62
CA ALA A 286 4.85 -9.75 -7.50
C ALA A 286 3.68 -9.56 -8.47
N VAL A 287 2.86 -8.53 -8.20
CA VAL A 287 1.76 -8.12 -9.08
C VAL A 287 2.31 -7.18 -10.15
N ARG A 288 2.28 -7.62 -11.41
CA ARG A 288 2.89 -6.93 -12.54
C ARG A 288 1.83 -6.29 -13.43
N TYR A 289 2.07 -5.05 -13.82
CA TYR A 289 1.28 -4.31 -14.80
C TYR A 289 2.04 -4.20 -16.12
N ALA A 290 1.39 -4.56 -17.22
CA ALA A 290 1.86 -4.19 -18.55
C ALA A 290 1.72 -2.67 -18.77
N ARG A 291 2.53 -2.09 -19.65
CA ARG A 291 2.58 -0.65 -19.92
C ARG A 291 1.21 -0.03 -20.25
N ASP A 292 0.47 -0.64 -21.17
CA ASP A 292 -0.85 -0.16 -21.61
C ASP A 292 -1.85 -0.18 -20.46
N LYS A 293 -1.82 -1.25 -19.67
CA LYS A 293 -2.66 -1.44 -18.49
C LYS A 293 -2.36 -0.46 -17.36
N PHE A 294 -1.07 -0.23 -17.10
CA PHE A 294 -0.64 0.80 -16.16
C PHE A 294 -1.10 2.19 -16.62
N ALA A 295 -0.98 2.51 -17.91
CA ALA A 295 -1.38 3.82 -18.43
C ALA A 295 -2.88 4.11 -18.26
N ASP A 296 -3.74 3.10 -18.47
CA ASP A 296 -5.18 3.21 -18.24
C ASP A 296 -5.50 3.48 -16.76
N LEU A 297 -4.95 2.66 -15.85
CA LEU A 297 -5.10 2.83 -14.41
C LEU A 297 -4.60 4.20 -13.92
N TRP A 298 -3.39 4.59 -14.35
CA TRP A 298 -2.75 5.83 -13.91
C TRP A 298 -3.55 7.08 -14.34
N GLY A 299 -4.19 7.03 -15.51
CA GLY A 299 -5.08 8.08 -15.98
C GLY A 299 -6.32 8.25 -15.11
N GLU A 300 -6.96 7.14 -14.72
CA GLU A 300 -8.18 7.12 -13.90
C GLU A 300 -7.93 7.75 -12.51
N ILE A 301 -6.86 7.35 -11.84
CA ILE A 301 -6.53 7.85 -10.49
C ILE A 301 -5.97 9.28 -10.49
N SER A 302 -5.58 9.80 -11.66
CA SER A 302 -5.11 11.18 -11.88
C SER A 302 -6.21 12.17 -12.26
N GLY A 303 -7.49 11.75 -12.31
CA GLY A 303 -8.60 12.63 -12.70
C GLY A 303 -8.59 13.05 -14.16
N ALA A 304 -7.82 12.36 -15.01
CA ALA A 304 -7.88 12.57 -16.44
C ALA A 304 -9.16 11.87 -16.97
N PRO A 305 -10.08 12.58 -17.65
CA PRO A 305 -11.26 11.95 -18.23
C PRO A 305 -10.82 11.06 -19.38
N ASN A 306 -10.76 9.75 -19.17
CA ASN A 306 -10.66 8.77 -20.26
C ASN A 306 -11.90 7.87 -20.28
N PRO A 307 -12.91 8.14 -21.14
CA PRO A 307 -14.22 7.48 -21.14
C PRO A 307 -14.24 6.07 -21.78
N ALA A 308 -13.18 5.28 -21.66
CA ALA A 308 -13.12 3.94 -22.24
C ALA A 308 -12.63 2.91 -21.19
N ALA A 309 -13.61 2.32 -20.50
CA ALA A 309 -13.57 1.04 -19.78
C ALA A 309 -12.22 0.63 -19.13
N SER A 310 -12.11 0.84 -17.82
CA SER A 310 -11.08 0.27 -16.97
C SER A 310 -11.72 -0.69 -15.97
N ALA A 311 -11.32 -1.95 -16.08
CA ALA A 311 -11.16 -2.93 -15.01
C ALA A 311 -10.28 -4.02 -15.63
N GLY A 312 -8.97 -3.96 -15.37
CA GLY A 312 -8.08 -5.09 -15.60
C GLY A 312 -6.78 -4.86 -16.36
N GLY A 313 -5.73 -5.54 -15.91
CA GLY A 313 -4.43 -5.62 -16.57
C GLY A 313 -3.21 -5.87 -15.67
N SER A 314 -3.42 -6.21 -14.39
CA SER A 314 -2.39 -6.79 -13.53
C SER A 314 -2.43 -8.32 -13.61
N GLY A 315 -1.37 -8.97 -13.16
CA GLY A 315 -1.35 -10.42 -12.97
C GLY A 315 -0.26 -10.82 -12.00
N LEU A 316 -0.33 -12.05 -11.49
CA LEU A 316 0.73 -12.61 -10.66
C LEU A 316 1.87 -13.08 -11.55
N TYR A 317 3.06 -12.53 -11.33
CA TYR A 317 4.27 -12.92 -12.05
C TYR A 317 5.35 -13.39 -11.09
N ARG A 318 6.20 -14.29 -11.61
CA ARG A 318 7.40 -14.77 -10.94
C ARG A 318 8.63 -14.43 -11.77
N TRP A 319 9.61 -13.77 -11.15
CA TRP A 319 10.96 -13.68 -11.70
C TRP A 319 11.90 -14.66 -11.00
N ILE A 320 12.74 -15.32 -11.78
CA ILE A 320 13.83 -16.16 -11.28
C ILE A 320 15.13 -15.54 -11.78
N LEU A 321 15.89 -14.93 -10.87
CA LEU A 321 17.16 -14.27 -11.14
C LEU A 321 18.30 -15.19 -10.71
N ASP A 322 19.28 -15.38 -11.58
CA ASP A 322 20.48 -16.17 -11.29
C ASP A 322 21.71 -15.25 -11.19
N PRO A 323 22.11 -14.85 -9.97
CA PRO A 323 23.32 -14.05 -9.74
C PRO A 323 24.58 -14.64 -10.37
N ALA A 324 24.71 -15.97 -10.41
CA ALA A 324 25.92 -16.61 -10.92
C ALA A 324 26.03 -16.53 -12.45
N SER A 325 24.91 -16.60 -13.18
CA SER A 325 24.91 -16.53 -14.66
C SER A 325 24.44 -15.20 -15.24
N GLY A 326 23.86 -14.31 -14.43
CA GLY A 326 23.27 -13.04 -14.86
C GLY A 326 21.95 -13.21 -15.64
N LYS A 327 21.34 -14.40 -15.61
CA LYS A 327 20.10 -14.68 -16.35
C LYS A 327 18.86 -14.35 -15.51
N VAL A 328 17.81 -13.93 -16.20
CA VAL A 328 16.45 -13.78 -15.67
C VAL A 328 15.48 -14.65 -16.45
N VAL A 329 14.52 -15.23 -15.75
CA VAL A 329 13.32 -15.85 -16.31
C VAL A 329 12.11 -15.16 -15.71
N GLU A 330 11.14 -14.77 -16.54
CA GLU A 330 9.84 -14.24 -16.12
C GLU A 330 8.74 -15.27 -16.46
N GLU A 331 7.84 -15.52 -15.51
CA GLU A 331 6.74 -16.46 -15.65
C GLU A 331 5.42 -15.81 -15.21
N LEU A 332 4.42 -15.80 -16.10
CA LEU A 332 3.04 -15.51 -15.72
C LEU A 332 2.50 -16.68 -14.89
N ARG A 333 2.08 -16.40 -13.66
CA ARG A 333 1.51 -17.39 -12.73
C ARG A 333 -0.01 -17.37 -12.75
N ASP A 334 -0.60 -16.20 -12.99
CA ASP A 334 -2.05 -16.00 -13.07
C ASP A 334 -2.38 -14.68 -13.78
N ASP A 335 -3.37 -14.73 -14.67
CA ASP A 335 -3.79 -13.61 -15.54
C ASP A 335 -5.04 -12.88 -15.07
N ARG A 336 -5.54 -13.21 -13.87
CA ARG A 336 -6.63 -12.47 -13.23
C ARG A 336 -6.16 -11.10 -12.77
N ASP A 337 -7.09 -10.15 -12.84
CA ASP A 337 -6.90 -8.79 -12.36
C ASP A 337 -6.90 -8.77 -10.83
N ILE A 338 -5.70 -8.77 -10.27
CA ILE A 338 -5.44 -8.90 -8.84
C ILE A 338 -4.55 -7.78 -8.31
N GLU A 339 -4.61 -7.55 -7.01
CA GLU A 339 -3.66 -6.71 -6.28
C GLU A 339 -3.59 -7.08 -4.78
N PHE A 340 -2.86 -6.28 -4.01
CA PHE A 340 -2.62 -6.37 -2.58
C PHE A 340 -2.21 -7.78 -2.17
N PRO A 341 -1.06 -8.26 -2.70
CA PRO A 341 -0.53 -9.53 -2.31
C PRO A 341 -0.16 -9.53 -0.83
N SER A 342 -0.63 -10.54 -0.10
CA SER A 342 -0.33 -10.77 1.31
C SER A 342 -0.02 -12.24 1.54
N PHE A 343 0.67 -12.55 2.63
CA PHE A 343 1.09 -13.90 2.97
C PHE A 343 1.49 -13.95 4.45
N ASN A 344 1.86 -15.14 4.93
CA ASN A 344 2.42 -15.27 6.27
C ASN A 344 3.82 -14.66 6.34
N GLU A 345 3.92 -13.45 6.92
CA GLU A 345 5.18 -12.71 7.02
C GLU A 345 6.26 -13.37 7.89
N GLU A 346 5.96 -14.44 8.65
CA GLU A 346 7.01 -15.30 9.24
C GLU A 346 7.91 -15.93 8.17
N HIS A 347 7.45 -15.96 6.93
CA HIS A 347 8.18 -16.43 5.75
C HIS A 347 8.72 -15.29 4.87
N LEU A 348 8.67 -14.03 5.30
CA LEU A 348 9.25 -12.92 4.54
C LEU A 348 10.74 -13.19 4.29
N GLY A 349 11.13 -13.08 3.03
CA GLY A 349 12.51 -13.36 2.60
C GLY A 349 12.88 -14.83 2.45
N ARG A 350 11.93 -15.74 2.67
CA ARG A 350 12.11 -17.21 2.72
C ARG A 350 11.05 -17.91 1.88
N PRO A 351 11.24 -19.19 1.51
CA PRO A 351 10.22 -19.91 0.77
C PRO A 351 8.88 -19.89 1.50
N SER A 352 7.86 -19.34 0.83
CA SER A 352 6.45 -19.38 1.22
C SER A 352 5.66 -20.18 0.20
N LYS A 353 4.76 -21.03 0.69
CA LYS A 353 3.88 -21.86 -0.12
C LYS A 353 2.58 -21.14 -0.47
N PHE A 354 2.11 -20.24 0.38
CA PHE A 354 0.82 -19.58 0.19
C PHE A 354 0.96 -18.07 -0.01
N LEU A 355 0.16 -17.56 -0.94
CA LEU A 355 0.01 -16.14 -1.23
C LEU A 355 -1.49 -15.85 -1.36
N TYR A 356 -1.92 -14.68 -0.94
CA TYR A 356 -3.28 -14.20 -1.07
C TYR A 356 -3.29 -12.90 -1.85
N THR A 357 -4.31 -12.67 -2.66
CA THR A 357 -4.54 -11.39 -3.35
C THR A 357 -6.04 -11.09 -3.36
N VAL A 358 -6.40 -9.89 -3.81
CA VAL A 358 -7.79 -9.49 -4.00
C VAL A 358 -8.07 -9.10 -5.44
N THR A 359 -9.29 -9.36 -5.90
CA THR A 359 -9.87 -8.74 -7.10
C THR A 359 -10.80 -7.59 -6.67
N ASP A 360 -11.58 -7.04 -7.59
CA ASP A 360 -12.66 -6.10 -7.28
C ASP A 360 -13.82 -6.71 -6.45
N SER A 361 -13.95 -8.04 -6.41
CA SER A 361 -15.07 -8.73 -5.73
C SER A 361 -14.69 -9.96 -4.89
N ALA A 362 -13.44 -10.42 -4.96
CA ALA A 362 -13.03 -11.71 -4.43
C ALA A 362 -11.70 -11.65 -3.68
N VAL A 363 -11.50 -12.62 -2.79
CA VAL A 363 -10.19 -12.99 -2.27
C VAL A 363 -9.72 -14.23 -3.00
N VAL A 364 -8.43 -14.26 -3.32
CA VAL A 364 -7.78 -15.35 -4.02
C VAL A 364 -6.67 -15.90 -3.14
N LYS A 365 -6.61 -17.22 -3.03
CA LYS A 365 -5.48 -17.95 -2.44
C LYS A 365 -4.71 -18.68 -3.51
N TYR A 366 -3.39 -18.69 -3.41
CA TYR A 366 -2.48 -19.42 -4.28
C TYR A 366 -1.66 -20.43 -3.48
N ASP A 367 -1.48 -21.62 -4.04
CA ASP A 367 -0.37 -22.51 -3.70
C ASP A 367 0.75 -22.25 -4.72
N THR A 368 1.78 -21.51 -4.30
CA THR A 368 2.84 -20.97 -5.18
C THR A 368 3.69 -22.09 -5.80
N GLY A 369 3.80 -23.24 -5.13
CA GLY A 369 4.55 -24.40 -5.59
C GLY A 369 3.82 -25.19 -6.68
N SER A 370 2.53 -25.43 -6.51
CA SER A 370 1.71 -26.16 -7.50
C SER A 370 1.12 -25.27 -8.59
N GLY A 371 1.02 -23.97 -8.35
CA GLY A 371 0.34 -23.00 -9.22
C GLY A 371 -1.19 -23.07 -9.17
N ARG A 372 -1.76 -23.82 -8.22
CA ARG A 372 -3.22 -23.88 -8.03
C ARG A 372 -3.70 -22.63 -7.30
N SER A 373 -4.91 -22.19 -7.62
CA SER A 373 -5.60 -21.13 -6.88
C SER A 373 -7.00 -21.53 -6.46
N GLU A 374 -7.48 -20.87 -5.40
CA GLU A 374 -8.83 -20.95 -4.87
C GLU A 374 -9.40 -19.53 -4.76
N VAL A 375 -10.67 -19.35 -5.09
CA VAL A 375 -11.31 -18.03 -5.16
C VAL A 375 -12.57 -18.04 -4.30
N ASN A 376 -12.71 -17.03 -3.44
CA ASN A 376 -13.92 -16.77 -2.70
C ASN A 376 -14.53 -15.43 -3.14
N GLU A 377 -15.66 -15.50 -3.85
CA GLU A 377 -16.46 -14.34 -4.25
C GLU A 377 -17.22 -13.79 -3.04
N LEU A 378 -16.94 -12.54 -2.67
CA LEU A 378 -17.48 -11.94 -1.46
C LEU A 378 -18.80 -11.20 -1.68
N GLY A 379 -19.12 -10.87 -2.93
CA GLY A 379 -20.28 -10.03 -3.29
C GLY A 379 -20.18 -8.59 -2.78
N LYS A 380 -18.97 -8.16 -2.43
CA LYS A 380 -18.57 -6.83 -1.94
C LYS A 380 -17.16 -6.54 -2.43
N ASN A 381 -16.71 -5.28 -2.37
CA ASN A 381 -15.35 -4.93 -2.75
C ASN A 381 -14.42 -5.11 -1.54
N PRO A 382 -13.45 -6.03 -1.60
CA PRO A 382 -12.42 -6.14 -0.57
C PRO A 382 -11.40 -5.01 -0.69
N GLY A 383 -10.91 -4.53 0.46
CA GLY A 383 -9.58 -3.92 0.54
C GLY A 383 -8.49 -5.00 0.66
N GLU A 384 -7.25 -4.59 0.92
CA GLU A 384 -6.17 -5.53 1.25
C GLU A 384 -6.61 -6.58 2.28
N ALA A 385 -6.28 -7.84 2.01
CA ALA A 385 -6.62 -8.97 2.86
C ALA A 385 -5.39 -9.37 3.67
N GLU A 386 -5.29 -8.87 4.89
CA GLU A 386 -4.16 -9.11 5.78
C GLU A 386 -4.18 -10.54 6.34
N PHE A 387 -3.04 -11.23 6.29
CA PHE A 387 -2.91 -12.57 6.89
C PHE A 387 -2.58 -12.46 8.39
N VAL A 388 -3.35 -13.16 9.22
CA VAL A 388 -3.17 -13.22 10.66
C VAL A 388 -2.93 -14.65 11.08
N ARG A 389 -1.68 -14.96 11.43
CA ARG A 389 -1.28 -16.29 11.89
C ARG A 389 -1.99 -16.64 13.19
N LYS A 390 -2.46 -17.88 13.30
CA LYS A 390 -2.92 -18.46 14.57
C LYS A 390 -1.74 -18.70 15.52
N GLN A 391 -1.95 -18.55 16.84
CA GLN A 391 -0.85 -18.71 17.81
C GLN A 391 -0.23 -20.12 17.74
N ASP A 392 -1.07 -21.14 17.73
CA ASP A 392 -0.68 -22.56 17.66
C ASP A 392 -0.75 -23.12 16.23
N ALA A 393 -0.51 -22.29 15.21
CA ALA A 393 -0.61 -22.69 13.81
C ALA A 393 0.24 -23.93 13.48
N GLU A 394 -0.39 -24.95 12.87
CA GLU A 394 0.29 -26.20 12.46
C GLU A 394 0.84 -26.14 11.03
N THR A 395 0.21 -25.33 10.17
CA THR A 395 0.63 -25.11 8.78
C THR A 395 0.85 -23.62 8.49
N GLU A 396 1.55 -23.32 7.39
CA GLU A 396 1.89 -21.95 7.00
C GLU A 396 0.67 -21.04 6.86
N ASP A 397 -0.47 -21.59 6.40
CA ASP A 397 -1.74 -20.90 6.18
C ASP A 397 -2.76 -21.07 7.32
N ASP A 398 -2.38 -21.65 8.46
CA ASP A 398 -3.27 -21.82 9.61
C ASP A 398 -3.42 -20.48 10.36
N GLY A 399 -4.56 -19.84 10.13
CA GLY A 399 -4.83 -18.47 10.54
C GLY A 399 -6.08 -17.91 9.87
N TRP A 400 -6.14 -16.58 9.80
CA TRP A 400 -7.27 -15.86 9.20
C TRP A 400 -6.80 -14.84 8.18
N LEU A 401 -7.71 -14.49 7.27
CA LEU A 401 -7.59 -13.29 6.47
C LEU A 401 -8.53 -12.23 7.01
N MET A 402 -8.01 -11.01 7.22
CA MET A 402 -8.77 -9.85 7.63
C MET A 402 -8.81 -8.81 6.52
N SER A 403 -10.00 -8.43 6.07
CA SER A 403 -10.17 -7.39 5.06
C SER A 403 -11.35 -6.50 5.40
N ILE A 404 -11.19 -5.19 5.25
CA ILE A 404 -12.36 -4.31 5.23
C ILE A 404 -13.02 -4.46 3.87
N VAL A 405 -14.25 -4.97 3.87
CA VAL A 405 -15.07 -5.09 2.67
C VAL A 405 -16.14 -4.01 2.66
N THR A 406 -16.42 -3.45 1.48
CA THR A 406 -17.37 -2.35 1.29
C THR A 406 -18.40 -2.73 0.24
N GLU A 407 -19.68 -2.44 0.51
CA GLU A 407 -20.78 -2.65 -0.43
C GLU A 407 -20.49 -1.99 -1.79
N HIS A 408 -20.97 -2.55 -2.91
CA HIS A 408 -20.69 -2.01 -4.25
C HIS A 408 -21.15 -0.56 -4.46
N ASP A 409 -22.20 -0.14 -3.77
CA ASP A 409 -22.68 1.25 -3.79
C ASP A 409 -21.94 2.16 -2.78
N GLY A 410 -20.97 1.63 -2.04
CA GLY A 410 -20.20 2.34 -1.02
C GLY A 410 -20.97 2.65 0.25
N SER A 411 -22.20 2.15 0.44
CA SER A 411 -23.09 2.57 1.52
C SER A 411 -22.68 2.09 2.92
N GLY A 412 -21.90 1.02 3.01
CA GLY A 412 -21.48 0.43 4.28
C GLY A 412 -20.24 -0.45 4.15
N SER A 413 -19.60 -0.71 5.28
CA SER A 413 -18.41 -1.54 5.36
C SER A 413 -18.45 -2.45 6.59
N GLU A 414 -17.74 -3.57 6.51
CA GLU A 414 -17.49 -4.47 7.62
C GLU A 414 -16.02 -4.92 7.60
N LEU A 415 -15.47 -5.26 8.77
CA LEU A 415 -14.21 -6.02 8.82
C LEU A 415 -14.58 -7.50 8.73
N LEU A 416 -14.24 -8.12 7.60
CA LEU A 416 -14.45 -9.53 7.31
C LEU A 416 -13.29 -10.36 7.83
N VAL A 417 -13.60 -11.51 8.45
CA VAL A 417 -12.63 -12.51 8.90
C VAL A 417 -12.95 -13.84 8.21
N LEU A 418 -12.00 -14.33 7.42
CA LEU A 418 -12.07 -15.62 6.72
C LEU A 418 -11.07 -16.61 7.32
N ASP A 419 -11.37 -17.90 7.27
CA ASP A 419 -10.38 -18.95 7.49
C ASP A 419 -9.36 -18.91 6.33
N ALA A 420 -8.06 -18.78 6.62
CA ALA A 420 -7.05 -18.62 5.58
C ALA A 420 -6.75 -19.94 4.83
N GLN A 421 -7.14 -21.09 5.37
CA GLN A 421 -6.98 -22.39 4.74
C GLN A 421 -8.05 -22.64 3.67
N THR A 422 -9.31 -22.37 4.01
CA THR A 422 -10.48 -22.70 3.19
C THR A 422 -11.13 -21.50 2.51
N LEU A 423 -10.74 -20.28 2.90
CA LEU A 423 -11.41 -19.02 2.57
C LEU A 423 -12.85 -18.92 3.09
N GLU A 424 -13.30 -19.84 3.95
CA GLU A 424 -14.67 -19.83 4.45
C GLU A 424 -14.91 -18.70 5.46
N PHE A 425 -16.14 -18.19 5.49
CA PHE A 425 -16.57 -17.16 6.42
C PHE A 425 -16.41 -17.64 7.88
N THR A 426 -15.70 -16.86 8.69
CA THR A 426 -15.60 -17.08 10.14
C THR A 426 -16.46 -16.07 10.90
N ALA A 427 -16.23 -14.77 10.64
CA ALA A 427 -16.97 -13.68 11.28
C ALA A 427 -16.95 -12.40 10.44
N SER A 428 -17.83 -11.46 10.74
CA SER A 428 -17.70 -10.07 10.31
C SER A 428 -18.09 -9.09 11.41
N ILE A 429 -17.45 -7.92 11.40
CA ILE A 429 -17.71 -6.83 12.34
C ILE A 429 -18.30 -5.67 11.55
N ARG A 430 -19.57 -5.34 11.80
CA ARG A 430 -20.23 -4.22 11.12
C ARG A 430 -19.64 -2.89 11.58
N LEU A 431 -19.14 -2.09 10.63
CA LEU A 431 -18.57 -0.79 10.95
C LEU A 431 -19.67 0.29 11.02
N PRO A 432 -19.56 1.24 11.97
CA PRO A 432 -20.54 2.32 12.14
C PRO A 432 -20.44 3.42 11.05
N ARG A 433 -19.41 3.35 10.21
CA ARG A 433 -19.13 4.28 9.11
C ARG A 433 -18.58 3.48 7.94
N ARG A 434 -18.99 3.85 6.72
CA ARG A 434 -18.35 3.34 5.50
C ARG A 434 -16.87 3.68 5.50
N VAL A 435 -16.06 2.81 4.93
CA VAL A 435 -14.63 2.99 4.80
C VAL A 435 -14.33 3.17 3.30
N PRO A 436 -13.84 4.35 2.87
CA PRO A 436 -13.45 4.56 1.49
C PRO A 436 -12.41 3.53 1.07
N SER A 437 -12.38 3.10 -0.19
CA SER A 437 -11.25 2.30 -0.66
C SER A 437 -9.96 3.08 -0.41
N GLY A 438 -8.97 2.42 0.15
CA GLY A 438 -7.62 2.96 0.17
C GLY A 438 -6.62 1.84 0.20
N PHE A 439 -5.57 2.01 0.99
CA PHE A 439 -4.34 1.26 0.78
C PHE A 439 -4.18 0.20 1.87
N HIS A 440 -3.07 0.25 2.60
CA HIS A 440 -2.63 -0.89 3.38
C HIS A 440 -3.25 -0.96 4.78
N GLY A 441 -3.45 -2.19 5.25
CA GLY A 441 -3.86 -2.48 6.61
C GLY A 441 -3.08 -3.64 7.21
N ASN A 442 -2.79 -3.54 8.51
CA ASN A 442 -2.01 -4.52 9.24
C ASN A 442 -2.71 -4.92 10.52
N TRP A 443 -2.51 -6.17 10.92
CA TRP A 443 -2.90 -6.67 12.23
C TRP A 443 -1.79 -6.42 13.26
N LEU A 444 -2.14 -5.70 14.33
CA LEU A 444 -1.23 -5.34 15.41
C LEU A 444 -1.62 -6.11 16.69
N PRO A 445 -0.98 -7.25 17.00
CA PRO A 445 -1.24 -8.00 18.22
C PRO A 445 -0.83 -7.21 19.48
N ASP A 446 -1.50 -7.46 20.61
CA ASP A 446 -1.19 -6.79 21.89
C ASP A 446 0.13 -7.22 22.52
N ALA A 447 0.52 -8.49 22.32
CA ALA A 447 1.72 -9.11 22.86
C ALA A 447 2.08 -10.38 22.10
#